data_AF-A0A9W8CGZ9-F1
#
_entry.id   AF-A0A9W8CGZ9-F1
#
_cell.length_a   1.000
_cell.length_b   1.000
_cell.length_c   1.000
_cell.angle_alpha   90.00
_cell.angle_beta   90.00
_cell.angle_gamma   90.00
#
_symmetry.space_group_name_H-M   'P 1'
#
loop_
_entity.id
_entity.type
_entity.pdbx_description
1 polymer ?
#
loop_
_entity_poly.entity_id
_entity_poly.type
_entity_poly.pdbx_seq_one_letter_code
_entity_poly.pdbx_strand_id
1 'polypeptide(L)'
;MKFIETIGIFAVLSASAFAGKCGVQQPPVPEYTTLSTIEAVSPTTSVLDYTTSSSSSSSSSVEIVPTSSAPEYTASSSSSTYYSSLSQLSTTYPAEYYTTIENPFSTYLVSPDNGSSSSSPSSPSSSSSTTYPAEYYTTIENPFSTYQVISSTAAAAPSETPSSSAYQLTLEQLNAAVPDRAGADSCSSAEFPDECATNEQALPAINAALTKYGITKRSEVVAVISLMAYESSSWLYNINHWPGRAGQGTRNMQMTNFNQEYASFLHPEQASSILASASNSASDETVNALRALVLNDNDSFGSGFWYLVNKAAAYHDTGKIADNSADAFKDYVVSGVGAGWDDARQTVWQTVNSGISA
;
A
#
# COMPACT_ATOMS: atom_id res chain seq x y z
N MET A 1 -16.75 64.67 -18.92
CA MET A 1 -16.27 64.90 -17.54
C MET A 1 -14.94 64.16 -17.41
N LYS A 2 -13.80 64.83 -17.68
CA LYS A 2 -12.83 65.37 -16.70
C LYS A 2 -12.38 64.30 -15.68
N PHE A 3 -11.22 63.67 -15.91
CA PHE A 3 -9.88 64.02 -15.37
C PHE A 3 -9.81 64.01 -13.84
N ILE A 4 -8.91 63.19 -13.28
CA ILE A 4 -7.83 63.58 -12.34
C ILE A 4 -6.87 62.38 -12.18
N GLU A 5 -5.64 62.57 -12.66
CA GLU A 5 -4.40 61.89 -12.25
C GLU A 5 -3.95 62.36 -10.86
N THR A 6 -2.92 61.72 -10.27
CA THR A 6 -1.82 62.28 -9.42
C THR A 6 -1.50 61.28 -8.28
N ILE A 7 -0.45 60.46 -8.39
CA ILE A 7 0.99 60.67 -8.06
C ILE A 7 1.30 60.62 -6.54
N GLY A 8 2.32 59.82 -6.20
CA GLY A 8 3.35 60.18 -5.21
C GLY A 8 3.65 59.09 -4.17
N ILE A 9 4.77 58.34 -4.19
CA ILE A 9 6.21 58.70 -4.02
C ILE A 9 6.72 58.40 -2.59
N PHE A 10 7.72 57.51 -2.54
CA PHE A 10 8.86 57.36 -1.60
C PHE A 10 8.65 56.94 -0.13
N ALA A 11 9.27 55.82 0.23
CA ALA A 11 10.36 55.81 1.21
C ALA A 11 11.27 54.58 1.02
N VAL A 12 12.49 54.84 0.54
CA VAL A 12 13.68 54.01 0.75
C VAL A 12 14.17 54.30 2.16
N LEU A 13 14.47 53.26 2.96
CA LEU A 13 15.37 53.39 4.10
C LEU A 13 16.23 52.13 4.24
N SER A 14 17.53 52.39 4.30
CA SER A 14 18.64 51.46 4.27
C SER A 14 18.89 50.76 5.61
N ALA A 15 19.62 49.67 5.51
CA ALA A 15 20.24 48.89 6.57
C ALA A 15 20.93 49.71 7.68
N SER A 16 20.91 49.15 8.88
CA SER A 16 21.95 49.36 9.89
C SER A 16 22.18 48.05 10.66
N ALA A 17 23.45 47.72 10.78
CA ALA A 17 23.99 46.49 11.34
C ALA A 17 23.66 46.33 12.84
N PHE A 18 23.39 45.09 13.25
CA PHE A 18 23.46 44.69 14.66
C PHE A 18 24.39 43.48 14.77
N ALA A 19 25.63 43.75 15.14
CA ALA A 19 26.55 42.75 15.65
C ALA A 19 26.23 42.53 17.14
N GLY A 20 25.46 41.48 17.43
CA GLY A 20 25.13 41.04 18.79
C GLY A 20 25.59 39.59 18.99
N LYS A 21 26.62 39.41 19.82
CA LYS A 21 27.10 38.11 20.30
C LYS A 21 25.97 37.38 21.04
N CYS A 22 25.45 36.29 20.49
CA CYS A 22 24.70 35.30 21.25
C CYS A 22 25.67 34.20 21.70
N GLY A 23 26.05 34.25 22.97
CA GLY A 23 26.76 33.17 23.64
C GLY A 23 25.81 31.97 23.83
N VAL A 24 26.28 30.80 23.43
CA VAL A 24 25.64 29.52 23.73
C VAL A 24 25.81 29.27 25.23
N GLN A 25 24.71 29.33 25.98
CA GLN A 25 24.67 28.88 27.37
C GLN A 25 24.29 27.39 27.35
N GLN A 26 25.28 26.52 27.54
CA GLN A 26 25.06 25.09 27.76
C GLN A 26 24.19 24.89 29.02
N PRO A 27 23.13 24.07 28.98
CA PRO A 27 22.45 23.64 30.19
C PRO A 27 23.38 22.77 31.06
N PRO A 28 23.22 22.78 32.39
CA PRO A 28 24.06 22.00 33.30
C PRO A 28 23.91 20.50 33.03
N VAL A 29 25.06 19.83 32.89
CA VAL A 29 25.17 18.37 32.82
C VAL A 29 24.77 17.80 34.19
N PRO A 30 23.81 16.86 34.28
CA PRO A 30 23.56 16.16 35.53
C PRO A 30 24.74 15.25 35.87
N GLU A 31 25.29 15.40 37.08
CA GLU A 31 26.23 14.47 37.68
C GLU A 31 25.56 13.09 37.84
N TYR A 32 26.03 12.10 37.09
CA TYR A 32 25.68 10.71 37.36
C TYR A 32 26.50 10.22 38.55
N THR A 33 25.81 9.97 39.66
CA THR A 33 26.36 9.25 40.81
C THR A 33 26.59 7.80 40.41
N THR A 34 27.85 7.37 40.42
CA THR A 34 28.23 5.97 40.24
C THR A 34 27.74 5.13 41.42
N LEU A 35 26.77 4.26 41.19
CA LEU A 35 26.39 3.20 42.14
C LEU A 35 27.05 1.88 41.73
N SER A 36 27.65 1.29 42.75
CA SER A 36 28.50 0.11 42.80
C SER A 36 27.82 -1.20 42.38
N THR A 37 28.60 -2.02 41.69
CA THR A 37 28.72 -3.49 41.76
C THR A 37 27.53 -4.26 42.35
N ILE A 38 26.78 -4.95 41.49
CA ILE A 38 25.97 -6.10 41.86
C ILE A 38 26.69 -7.36 41.37
N GLU A 39 26.96 -8.26 42.32
CA GLU A 39 27.58 -9.57 42.13
C GLU A 39 26.72 -10.47 41.22
N ALA A 40 27.40 -11.20 40.34
CA ALA A 40 26.81 -12.24 39.52
C ALA A 40 26.44 -13.45 40.39
N VAL A 41 25.14 -13.79 40.40
CA VAL A 41 24.65 -15.07 40.93
C VAL A 41 24.48 -16.04 39.76
N SER A 42 25.25 -17.12 39.77
CA SER A 42 25.19 -18.22 38.80
C SER A 42 23.82 -18.91 38.78
N PRO A 43 23.28 -19.30 37.62
CA PRO A 43 22.08 -20.11 37.56
C PRO A 43 22.39 -21.56 37.96
N THR A 44 21.70 -22.04 38.99
CA THR A 44 21.71 -23.44 39.40
C THR A 44 20.76 -24.22 38.49
N THR A 45 21.28 -25.20 37.77
CA THR A 45 20.55 -26.18 36.97
C THR A 45 19.82 -27.14 37.90
N SER A 46 18.49 -27.04 37.97
CA SER A 46 17.63 -28.08 38.55
C SER A 46 17.04 -28.94 37.43
N VAL A 47 17.56 -30.15 37.33
CA VAL A 47 17.04 -31.27 36.54
C VAL A 47 15.74 -31.73 37.19
N LEU A 48 14.63 -31.70 36.44
CA LEU A 48 13.38 -32.35 36.84
C LEU A 48 13.27 -33.69 36.11
N ASP A 49 13.37 -34.76 36.89
CA ASP A 49 13.08 -36.12 36.47
C ASP A 49 11.59 -36.27 36.13
N TYR A 50 11.31 -36.79 34.93
CA TYR A 50 9.97 -37.19 34.50
C TYR A 50 9.80 -38.68 34.82
N THR A 51 9.15 -39.00 35.93
CA THR A 51 8.68 -40.36 36.21
C THR A 51 7.28 -40.55 35.62
N THR A 52 7.20 -41.48 34.69
CA THR A 52 5.96 -42.03 34.14
C THR A 52 5.23 -42.85 35.22
N SER A 53 3.94 -42.59 35.40
CA SER A 53 3.03 -43.50 36.11
C SER A 53 1.64 -43.44 35.49
N SER A 54 1.24 -44.61 34.99
CA SER A 54 -0.06 -44.97 34.44
C SER A 54 -0.99 -45.47 35.56
N SER A 55 -2.25 -45.03 35.56
CA SER A 55 -3.45 -45.71 36.12
C SER A 55 -4.64 -44.72 36.06
N SER A 56 -5.61 -44.96 35.17
CA SER A 56 -6.86 -45.71 35.38
C SER A 56 -7.94 -44.96 36.17
N SER A 57 -8.93 -44.47 35.42
CA SER A 57 -10.39 -44.52 35.67
C SER A 57 -10.93 -44.31 37.09
N SER A 58 -11.70 -43.24 37.28
CA SER A 58 -13.01 -43.32 37.96
C SER A 58 -13.83 -42.05 37.72
N SER A 59 -15.01 -42.24 37.14
CA SER A 59 -16.06 -41.24 37.03
C SER A 59 -16.61 -40.91 38.42
N SER A 60 -16.78 -39.63 38.71
CA SER A 60 -17.63 -39.16 39.81
C SER A 60 -18.30 -37.85 39.40
N SER A 61 -19.60 -37.95 39.19
CA SER A 61 -20.53 -36.86 38.91
C SER A 61 -20.66 -35.96 40.14
N VAL A 62 -20.31 -34.68 39.97
CA VAL A 62 -20.49 -33.62 40.96
C VAL A 62 -21.77 -32.86 40.63
N GLU A 63 -22.68 -32.87 41.59
CA GLU A 63 -23.97 -32.20 41.62
C GLU A 63 -23.75 -30.70 41.89
N ILE A 64 -24.14 -29.83 40.95
CA ILE A 64 -24.06 -28.36 41.10
C ILE A 64 -25.35 -27.87 41.74
N VAL A 65 -25.24 -27.34 42.97
CA VAL A 65 -26.29 -26.58 43.66
C VAL A 65 -26.19 -25.12 43.24
N PRO A 66 -27.25 -24.48 42.72
CA PRO A 66 -27.23 -23.05 42.39
C PRO A 66 -27.48 -22.22 43.66
N THR A 67 -26.48 -21.45 44.09
CA THR A 67 -26.66 -20.44 45.13
C THR A 67 -26.88 -19.08 44.49
N SER A 68 -28.12 -18.61 44.63
CA SER A 68 -28.59 -17.27 44.27
C SER A 68 -28.15 -16.27 45.34
N SER A 69 -27.38 -15.25 44.97
CA SER A 69 -27.38 -13.97 45.68
C SER A 69 -26.86 -12.86 44.76
N ALA A 70 -27.79 -12.02 44.30
CA ALA A 70 -27.50 -10.77 43.61
C ALA A 70 -27.27 -9.67 44.67
N PRO A 71 -26.24 -8.82 44.55
CA PRO A 71 -26.17 -7.58 45.30
C PRO A 71 -26.93 -6.47 44.57
N GLU A 72 -27.89 -5.87 45.28
CA GLU A 72 -28.56 -4.63 44.92
C GLU A 72 -27.53 -3.49 44.79
N TYR A 73 -27.43 -2.89 43.61
CA TYR A 73 -26.74 -1.62 43.41
C TYR A 73 -27.73 -0.47 43.53
N THR A 74 -27.58 0.34 44.57
CA THR A 74 -28.28 1.63 44.71
C THR A 74 -27.66 2.65 43.76
N ALA A 75 -28.46 3.14 42.81
CA ALA A 75 -28.09 4.23 41.91
C ALA A 75 -28.02 5.56 42.70
N SER A 76 -26.84 6.17 42.75
CA SER A 76 -26.65 7.55 43.18
C SER A 76 -26.61 8.46 41.96
N SER A 77 -27.65 9.29 41.84
CA SER A 77 -27.77 10.34 40.84
C SER A 77 -26.98 11.58 41.27
N SER A 78 -25.94 11.94 40.52
CA SER A 78 -25.38 13.29 40.54
C SER A 78 -25.10 13.74 39.12
N SER A 79 -26.00 14.59 38.64
CA SER A 79 -25.95 15.33 37.39
C SER A 79 -24.74 16.28 37.39
N SER A 80 -23.94 16.24 36.32
CA SER A 80 -23.01 17.31 35.99
C SER A 80 -23.13 17.63 34.50
N THR A 81 -23.74 18.76 34.25
CA THR A 81 -23.89 19.45 32.96
C THR A 81 -22.55 19.94 32.43
N TYR A 82 -22.08 19.38 31.32
CA TYR A 82 -21.18 20.05 30.37
C TYR A 82 -21.34 19.42 28.98
N TYR A 83 -22.15 20.04 28.12
CA TYR A 83 -22.03 19.91 26.67
C TYR A 83 -22.43 21.24 26.04
N SER A 84 -21.44 21.92 25.47
CA SER A 84 -21.63 23.09 24.61
C SER A 84 -21.18 22.73 23.20
N SER A 85 -22.16 22.74 22.29
CA SER A 85 -22.05 23.10 20.86
C SER A 85 -21.03 22.36 20.00
N LEU A 86 -21.51 21.36 19.25
CA LEU A 86 -21.09 21.15 17.87
C LEU A 86 -22.34 21.18 16.99
N SER A 87 -22.45 22.28 16.25
CA SER A 87 -23.44 22.52 15.22
C SER A 87 -23.27 21.54 14.06
N GLN A 88 -24.39 20.96 13.65
CA GLN A 88 -24.57 20.11 12.50
C GLN A 88 -24.16 20.84 11.21
N LEU A 89 -23.16 20.31 10.51
CA LEU A 89 -23.02 20.50 9.06
C LEU A 89 -23.55 19.24 8.40
N SER A 90 -24.83 19.28 8.06
CA SER A 90 -25.44 18.33 7.12
C SER A 90 -25.07 18.78 5.72
N THR A 91 -24.11 18.10 5.10
CA THR A 91 -23.91 18.16 3.64
C THR A 91 -24.56 16.92 3.04
N THR A 92 -25.73 17.14 2.45
CA THR A 92 -26.40 16.16 1.57
C THR A 92 -25.55 16.00 0.31
N TYR A 93 -24.86 14.86 0.17
CA TYR A 93 -24.25 14.47 -1.10
C TYR A 93 -25.36 13.93 -2.04
N PRO A 94 -25.48 14.44 -3.28
CA PRO A 94 -26.30 13.77 -4.27
C PRO A 94 -25.61 12.48 -4.72
N ALA A 95 -26.36 11.38 -4.68
CA ALA A 95 -26.07 10.18 -5.44
C ALA A 95 -26.17 10.48 -6.96
N GLU A 96 -25.42 9.71 -7.78
CA GLU A 96 -25.29 9.72 -9.26
C GLU A 96 -23.88 10.19 -9.68
N TYR A 97 -23.00 9.41 -10.31
CA TYR A 97 -23.12 8.33 -11.29
C TYR A 97 -22.06 7.24 -11.04
N TYR A 98 -22.44 5.97 -11.00
CA TYR A 98 -21.50 4.87 -11.25
C TYR A 98 -21.73 4.37 -12.68
N THR A 99 -20.80 4.64 -13.59
CA THR A 99 -20.69 3.90 -14.84
C THR A 99 -20.14 2.52 -14.49
N THR A 100 -20.93 1.48 -14.73
CA THR A 100 -20.48 0.09 -14.76
C THR A 100 -19.40 -0.02 -15.83
N ILE A 101 -18.13 -0.05 -15.45
CA ILE A 101 -17.06 -0.49 -16.34
C ILE A 101 -17.17 -2.01 -16.36
N GLU A 102 -17.78 -2.55 -17.42
CA GLU A 102 -17.70 -3.97 -17.71
C GLU A 102 -16.22 -4.34 -17.90
N ASN A 103 -15.76 -5.27 -17.08
CA ASN A 103 -14.42 -5.84 -17.13
C ASN A 103 -14.30 -6.72 -18.38
N PRO A 104 -13.45 -6.41 -19.38
CA PRO A 104 -13.36 -7.20 -20.61
C PRO A 104 -12.54 -8.49 -20.47
N PHE A 105 -12.09 -8.86 -19.28
CA PHE A 105 -11.37 -10.12 -19.06
C PHE A 105 -12.23 -11.18 -18.37
N SER A 106 -13.19 -11.72 -19.12
CA SER A 106 -13.82 -13.01 -18.82
C SER A 106 -13.48 -13.98 -19.95
N THR A 107 -12.42 -14.76 -19.77
CA THR A 107 -12.08 -15.87 -20.66
C THR A 107 -13.08 -17.00 -20.51
N TYR A 108 -13.61 -17.47 -21.65
CA TYR A 108 -14.51 -18.60 -21.76
C TYR A 108 -13.81 -19.89 -21.28
N LEU A 109 -14.33 -20.49 -20.20
CA LEU A 109 -14.11 -21.90 -19.90
C LEU A 109 -15.27 -22.70 -20.49
N VAL A 110 -14.99 -23.41 -21.59
CA VAL A 110 -15.90 -24.40 -22.19
C VAL A 110 -15.82 -25.67 -21.35
N SER A 111 -16.93 -26.06 -20.71
CA SER A 111 -17.10 -27.43 -20.21
C SER A 111 -17.59 -28.36 -21.33
N PRO A 112 -17.15 -29.63 -21.36
CA PRO A 112 -17.59 -30.59 -22.36
C PRO A 112 -18.96 -31.17 -22.01
N ASP A 113 -19.92 -31.02 -22.92
CA ASP A 113 -21.22 -31.69 -22.82
C ASP A 113 -21.10 -33.16 -23.27
N ASN A 114 -21.60 -34.03 -22.41
CA ASN A 114 -21.72 -35.47 -22.61
C ASN A 114 -23.15 -35.75 -23.10
N GLY A 115 -23.31 -36.10 -24.38
CA GLY A 115 -24.62 -36.35 -24.98
C GLY A 115 -24.56 -37.35 -26.13
N SER A 116 -24.79 -38.62 -25.81
CA SER A 116 -25.03 -39.69 -26.77
C SER A 116 -26.29 -39.46 -27.60
N SER A 117 -26.20 -39.58 -28.92
CA SER A 117 -27.18 -40.36 -29.70
C SER A 117 -26.69 -40.67 -31.12
N SER A 118 -27.01 -41.90 -31.51
CA SER A 118 -26.67 -42.61 -32.73
C SER A 118 -27.42 -42.12 -33.96
N SER A 119 -26.73 -41.99 -35.10
CA SER A 119 -27.11 -42.61 -36.39
C SER A 119 -26.19 -42.16 -37.54
N SER A 120 -25.40 -43.10 -38.07
CA SER A 120 -24.87 -43.09 -39.45
C SER A 120 -25.97 -43.58 -40.43
N PRO A 121 -25.77 -43.59 -41.77
CA PRO A 121 -24.78 -42.92 -42.62
C PRO A 121 -25.42 -42.15 -43.82
N SER A 122 -24.65 -41.33 -44.53
CA SER A 122 -24.57 -41.28 -46.02
C SER A 122 -23.63 -40.15 -46.47
N SER A 123 -22.56 -40.51 -47.18
CA SER A 123 -21.79 -39.60 -48.04
C SER A 123 -22.67 -39.10 -49.20
N PRO A 124 -22.41 -37.91 -49.78
CA PRO A 124 -21.43 -37.87 -50.86
C PRO A 124 -20.50 -36.66 -50.86
N SER A 125 -19.35 -36.91 -51.48
CA SER A 125 -18.34 -36.03 -52.02
C SER A 125 -18.87 -34.74 -52.68
N SER A 126 -18.27 -33.60 -52.34
CA SER A 126 -17.92 -32.59 -53.35
C SER A 126 -16.71 -31.77 -52.87
N SER A 127 -15.69 -31.77 -53.72
CA SER A 127 -14.41 -31.11 -53.59
C SER A 127 -14.50 -29.64 -54.03
N SER A 128 -13.90 -28.74 -53.27
CA SER A 128 -13.55 -27.40 -53.75
C SER A 128 -12.18 -27.02 -53.18
N SER A 129 -11.16 -27.32 -53.99
CA SER A 129 -9.79 -26.85 -53.82
C SER A 129 -9.73 -25.36 -54.16
N THR A 130 -9.21 -24.54 -53.24
CA THR A 130 -8.81 -23.17 -53.56
C THR A 130 -7.29 -23.11 -53.52
N THR A 131 -6.72 -23.01 -54.72
CA THR A 131 -5.31 -22.84 -55.04
C THR A 131 -4.82 -21.45 -54.61
N TYR A 132 -3.72 -21.39 -53.86
CA TYR A 132 -2.90 -20.18 -53.73
C TYR A 132 -1.66 -20.32 -54.64
N PRO A 133 -1.30 -19.29 -55.44
CA PRO A 133 -0.15 -19.35 -56.32
C PRO A 133 1.18 -19.23 -55.54
N ALA A 134 2.18 -19.97 -56.03
CA ALA A 134 3.56 -19.89 -55.62
C ALA A 134 4.21 -18.61 -56.16
N GLU A 135 4.84 -17.83 -55.27
CA GLU A 135 5.69 -16.70 -55.67
C GLU A 135 7.18 -17.06 -55.50
N TYR A 136 7.81 -17.17 -56.67
CA TYR A 136 9.18 -16.82 -57.05
C TYR A 136 10.24 -16.61 -55.96
N TYR A 137 11.20 -17.54 -55.91
CA TYR A 137 12.55 -17.27 -55.42
C TYR A 137 13.44 -16.89 -56.60
N THR A 138 13.90 -15.64 -56.65
CA THR A 138 14.99 -15.21 -57.53
C THR A 138 16.33 -15.34 -56.79
N THR A 139 17.14 -16.29 -57.23
CA THR A 139 18.54 -16.44 -56.84
C THR A 139 19.34 -15.30 -57.49
N ILE A 140 19.90 -14.40 -56.70
CA ILE A 140 20.90 -13.43 -57.15
C ILE A 140 22.25 -13.90 -56.62
N GLU A 141 23.08 -14.41 -57.52
CA GLU A 141 24.51 -14.62 -57.28
C GLU A 141 25.19 -13.24 -57.20
N ASN A 142 25.92 -13.00 -56.11
CA ASN A 142 26.73 -11.79 -55.97
C ASN A 142 28.21 -12.20 -55.83
N PRO A 143 29.09 -11.80 -56.74
CA PRO A 143 30.48 -12.24 -56.76
C PRO A 143 31.33 -11.45 -55.76
N PHE A 144 32.10 -12.22 -54.97
CA PHE A 144 33.38 -11.89 -54.36
C PHE A 144 33.78 -10.40 -54.25
N SER A 145 33.68 -9.87 -53.03
CA SER A 145 34.45 -8.70 -52.60
C SER A 145 35.24 -9.08 -51.34
N THR A 146 36.56 -9.08 -51.48
CA THR A 146 37.55 -9.38 -50.45
C THR A 146 37.58 -8.25 -49.40
N TYR A 147 36.90 -8.46 -48.28
CA TYR A 147 37.05 -7.60 -47.10
C TYR A 147 38.19 -8.13 -46.22
N GLN A 148 39.18 -7.29 -45.96
CA GLN A 148 40.21 -7.57 -44.98
C GLN A 148 39.63 -7.59 -43.56
N VAL A 149 39.85 -8.70 -42.87
CA VAL A 149 39.53 -8.88 -41.46
C VAL A 149 40.59 -8.12 -40.64
N ILE A 150 40.30 -6.88 -40.28
CA ILE A 150 41.02 -6.20 -39.21
C ILE A 150 40.44 -6.66 -37.87
N SER A 151 41.10 -7.63 -37.24
CA SER A 151 40.85 -8.02 -35.85
C SER A 151 41.23 -6.85 -34.94
N SER A 152 40.27 -5.98 -34.66
CA SER A 152 40.35 -5.02 -33.57
C SER A 152 39.94 -5.74 -32.28
N THR A 153 40.92 -6.12 -31.46
CA THR A 153 40.68 -6.55 -30.09
C THR A 153 40.37 -5.31 -29.25
N ALA A 154 39.13 -4.82 -29.36
CA ALA A 154 38.60 -3.85 -28.42
C ALA A 154 38.40 -4.56 -27.08
N ALA A 155 39.29 -4.29 -26.12
CA ALA A 155 39.08 -4.66 -24.73
C ALA A 155 37.81 -3.95 -24.25
N ALA A 156 36.71 -4.71 -24.15
CA ALA A 156 35.49 -4.23 -23.53
C ALA A 156 35.82 -3.87 -22.08
N ALA A 157 35.85 -2.57 -21.79
CA ALA A 157 35.84 -2.11 -20.42
C ALA A 157 34.58 -2.68 -19.75
N PRO A 158 34.65 -3.19 -18.51
CA PRO A 158 33.47 -3.59 -17.78
C PRO A 158 32.57 -2.35 -17.65
N SER A 159 31.45 -2.33 -18.37
CA SER A 159 30.35 -1.41 -18.09
C SER A 159 29.82 -1.78 -16.72
N GLU A 160 30.31 -1.10 -15.69
CA GLU A 160 29.62 -1.03 -14.41
C GLU A 160 28.28 -0.36 -14.70
N THR A 161 27.25 -1.20 -14.89
CA THR A 161 25.87 -0.73 -14.91
C THR A 161 25.68 -0.11 -13.53
N PRO A 162 25.38 1.21 -13.42
CA PRO A 162 25.16 1.81 -12.12
C PRO A 162 24.04 1.01 -11.45
N SER A 163 24.39 0.26 -10.42
CA SER A 163 23.45 -0.50 -9.62
C SER A 163 22.61 0.54 -8.89
N SER A 164 21.50 0.93 -9.50
CA SER A 164 20.58 1.89 -8.92
C SER A 164 19.98 1.24 -7.68
N SER A 165 20.49 1.59 -6.51
CA SER A 165 19.89 1.17 -5.26
C SER A 165 18.44 1.66 -5.19
N ALA A 166 17.59 0.89 -4.52
CA ALA A 166 16.23 1.33 -4.22
C ALA A 166 16.25 2.67 -3.47
N TYR A 167 15.19 3.45 -3.64
CA TYR A 167 15.01 4.68 -2.91
C TYR A 167 14.83 4.37 -1.42
N GLN A 168 15.41 5.20 -0.55
CA GLN A 168 15.30 5.05 0.91
C GLN A 168 14.73 6.33 1.51
N LEU A 169 13.63 6.21 2.23
CA LEU A 169 13.06 7.28 3.02
C LEU A 169 13.70 7.35 4.41
N THR A 170 13.83 8.56 4.94
CA THR A 170 14.13 8.79 6.36
C THR A 170 12.84 9.03 7.15
N LEU A 171 12.90 8.88 8.48
CA LEU A 171 11.77 9.21 9.35
C LEU A 171 11.44 10.71 9.30
N GLU A 172 12.45 11.57 9.16
CA GLU A 172 12.27 13.02 9.02
C GLU A 172 11.46 13.35 7.76
N GLN A 173 11.84 12.77 6.62
CA GLN A 173 11.11 12.93 5.36
C GLN A 173 9.67 12.43 5.47
N LEU A 174 9.45 11.26 6.07
CA LEU A 174 8.11 10.71 6.21
C LEU A 174 7.26 11.53 7.20
N ASN A 175 7.85 12.05 8.26
CA ASN A 175 7.19 12.97 9.20
C ASN A 175 6.81 14.29 8.54
N ALA A 176 7.63 14.83 7.65
CA ALA A 176 7.28 16.01 6.88
C ALA A 176 6.21 15.73 5.82
N ALA A 177 6.22 14.52 5.24
CA ALA A 177 5.30 14.11 4.17
C ALA A 177 3.90 13.73 4.70
N VAL A 178 3.83 13.10 5.88
CA VAL A 178 2.58 12.63 6.52
C VAL A 178 2.55 13.11 7.98
N PRO A 179 2.39 14.43 8.21
CA PRO A 179 2.57 15.04 9.53
C PRO A 179 1.58 14.53 10.59
N ASP A 180 0.36 14.16 10.19
CA ASP A 180 -0.68 13.66 11.09
C ASP A 180 -0.28 12.36 11.82
N ARG A 181 0.74 11.64 11.33
CA ARG A 181 1.25 10.39 11.92
C ARG A 181 2.68 10.48 12.44
N ALA A 182 3.24 11.69 12.55
CA ALA A 182 4.61 11.88 13.03
C ALA A 182 4.78 11.63 14.54
N GLY A 183 3.74 11.87 15.33
CA GLY A 183 3.78 11.69 16.79
C GLY A 183 3.61 10.23 17.21
N ALA A 184 4.32 9.80 18.26
CA ALA A 184 4.19 8.46 18.83
C ALA A 184 2.76 8.13 19.30
N ASP A 185 2.03 9.13 19.80
CA ASP A 185 0.66 8.99 20.26
C ASP A 185 -0.39 9.30 19.18
N SER A 186 0.01 9.48 17.92
CA SER A 186 -0.90 9.87 16.82
C SER A 186 -2.01 8.86 16.53
N CYS A 187 -1.85 7.61 16.99
CA CYS A 187 -2.86 6.54 16.92
C CYS A 187 -3.62 6.29 18.23
N SER A 188 -3.30 7.00 19.32
CA SER A 188 -3.86 6.74 20.66
C SER A 188 -5.39 6.91 20.75
N SER A 189 -5.96 7.75 19.89
CA SER A 189 -7.40 8.02 19.82
C SER A 189 -8.06 7.48 18.55
N ALA A 190 -7.42 6.56 17.82
CA ALA A 190 -7.99 5.97 16.62
C ALA A 190 -9.23 5.13 16.96
N GLU A 191 -10.28 5.23 16.14
CA GLU A 191 -11.49 4.41 16.28
C GLU A 191 -11.19 2.92 16.05
N PHE A 192 -10.24 2.62 15.15
CA PHE A 192 -9.71 1.28 14.90
C PHE A 192 -8.20 1.26 15.18
N PRO A 193 -7.78 1.09 16.46
CA PRO A 193 -6.36 1.16 16.85
C PRO A 193 -5.47 0.16 16.11
N ASP A 194 -5.99 -1.04 15.83
CA ASP A 194 -5.25 -2.11 15.14
C ASP A 194 -4.98 -1.81 13.66
N GLU A 195 -5.67 -0.82 13.08
CA GLU A 195 -5.44 -0.37 11.71
C GLU A 195 -4.51 0.83 11.63
N CYS A 196 -4.44 1.63 12.70
CA CYS A 196 -3.66 2.85 12.71
C CYS A 196 -2.16 2.56 12.83
N ALA A 197 -1.34 3.24 12.02
CA ALA A 197 0.11 3.19 12.16
C ALA A 197 0.73 4.60 12.23
N THR A 198 1.72 4.75 13.11
CA THR A 198 2.61 5.93 13.13
C THR A 198 3.62 5.86 12.00
N ASN A 199 4.27 6.98 11.68
CA ASN A 199 5.34 7.00 10.68
C ASN A 199 6.56 6.16 11.10
N GLU A 200 6.81 6.04 12.41
CA GLU A 200 7.89 5.17 12.92
C GLU A 200 7.60 3.69 12.64
N GLN A 201 6.34 3.26 12.74
CA GLN A 201 5.90 1.90 12.38
C GLN A 201 5.87 1.70 10.85
N ALA A 202 5.44 2.71 10.10
CA ALA A 202 5.31 2.65 8.65
C ALA A 202 6.65 2.58 7.92
N LEU A 203 7.66 3.33 8.40
CA LEU A 203 8.90 3.56 7.68
C LEU A 203 9.66 2.26 7.31
N PRO A 204 9.87 1.29 8.24
CA PRO A 204 10.55 0.04 7.89
C PRO A 204 9.81 -0.75 6.81
N ALA A 205 8.47 -0.83 6.89
CA ALA A 205 7.63 -1.53 5.92
C ALA A 205 7.69 -0.86 4.54
N ILE A 206 7.62 0.47 4.49
CA ILE A 206 7.74 1.24 3.25
C ILE A 206 9.11 1.02 2.60
N ASN A 207 10.21 1.16 3.34
CA ASN A 207 11.56 0.97 2.79
C ASN A 207 11.79 -0.48 2.33
N ALA A 208 11.24 -1.47 3.05
CA ALA A 208 11.25 -2.86 2.61
C ALA A 208 10.49 -3.04 1.28
N ALA A 209 9.34 -2.38 1.12
CA ALA A 209 8.58 -2.41 -0.13
C ALA A 209 9.31 -1.73 -1.29
N LEU A 210 9.94 -0.57 -1.07
CA LEU A 210 10.74 0.13 -2.08
C LEU A 210 11.84 -0.78 -2.63
N THR A 211 12.52 -1.52 -1.74
CA THR A 211 13.51 -2.52 -2.12
C THR A 211 12.88 -3.70 -2.86
N LYS A 212 11.81 -4.29 -2.31
CA LYS A 212 11.13 -5.46 -2.86
C LYS A 212 10.60 -5.25 -4.28
N TYR A 213 10.11 -4.05 -4.57
CA TYR A 213 9.51 -3.71 -5.86
C TYR A 213 10.43 -2.88 -6.77
N GLY A 214 11.70 -2.70 -6.42
CA GLY A 214 12.69 -2.02 -7.27
C GLY A 214 12.38 -0.55 -7.52
N ILE A 215 11.76 0.14 -6.56
CA ILE A 215 11.38 1.55 -6.70
C ILE A 215 12.61 2.41 -6.44
N THR A 216 13.15 3.00 -7.51
CA THR A 216 14.37 3.81 -7.47
C THR A 216 14.10 5.29 -7.65
N LYS A 217 12.96 5.66 -8.25
CA LYS A 217 12.63 7.05 -8.57
C LYS A 217 11.86 7.69 -7.44
N ARG A 218 12.34 8.85 -6.99
CA ARG A 218 11.67 9.72 -6.02
C ARG A 218 10.20 10.00 -6.41
N SER A 219 9.95 10.29 -7.68
CA SER A 219 8.61 10.63 -8.18
C SER A 219 7.59 9.50 -7.97
N GLU A 220 8.02 8.25 -8.14
CA GLU A 220 7.20 7.06 -7.88
C GLU A 220 6.90 6.92 -6.38
N VAL A 221 7.90 7.15 -5.52
CA VAL A 221 7.71 7.18 -4.06
C VAL A 221 6.69 8.24 -3.66
N VAL A 222 6.86 9.48 -4.15
CA VAL A 222 5.93 10.58 -3.87
C VAL A 222 4.52 10.21 -4.32
N ALA A 223 4.34 9.72 -5.54
CA ALA A 223 3.02 9.38 -6.06
C ALA A 223 2.34 8.28 -5.25
N VAL A 224 3.05 7.19 -4.94
CA VAL A 224 2.48 6.07 -4.19
C VAL A 224 2.21 6.45 -2.73
N ILE A 225 3.12 7.15 -2.05
CA ILE A 225 2.89 7.63 -0.68
C ILE A 225 1.72 8.63 -0.63
N SER A 226 1.59 9.53 -1.62
CA SER A 226 0.46 10.47 -1.70
C SER A 226 -0.87 9.75 -1.87
N LEU A 227 -0.92 8.77 -2.78
CA LEU A 227 -2.12 7.94 -2.97
C LEU A 227 -2.47 7.23 -1.67
N MET A 228 -1.52 6.50 -1.10
CA MET A 228 -1.71 5.73 0.10
C MET A 228 -2.15 6.63 1.28
N ALA A 229 -1.50 7.79 1.50
CA ALA A 229 -1.86 8.72 2.57
C ALA A 229 -3.25 9.34 2.37
N TYR A 230 -3.67 9.59 1.13
CA TYR A 230 -5.02 10.06 0.85
C TYR A 230 -6.08 8.99 1.15
N GLU A 231 -5.93 7.81 0.55
CA GLU A 231 -6.94 6.74 0.59
C GLU A 231 -7.15 6.16 2.00
N SER A 232 -6.09 6.13 2.81
CA SER A 232 -6.12 5.56 4.17
C SER A 232 -6.32 6.59 5.28
N SER A 233 -6.60 7.85 4.94
CA SER A 233 -6.61 8.96 5.91
C SER A 233 -5.31 9.03 6.72
N SER A 234 -4.18 8.99 6.01
CA SER A 234 -2.84 8.97 6.54
C SER A 234 -2.63 7.78 7.47
N TRP A 235 -2.74 6.55 6.94
CA TRP A 235 -2.55 5.30 7.69
C TRP A 235 -3.50 5.11 8.88
N LEU A 236 -4.58 5.88 8.98
CA LEU A 236 -5.55 5.71 10.06
C LEU A 236 -6.34 4.41 9.87
N TYR A 237 -6.58 4.03 8.62
CA TYR A 237 -7.33 2.84 8.25
C TYR A 237 -6.51 1.96 7.30
N ASN A 238 -6.77 0.66 7.35
CA ASN A 238 -6.33 -0.30 6.35
C ASN A 238 -7.50 -1.17 5.85
N ILE A 239 -8.73 -0.92 6.33
CA ILE A 239 -9.98 -1.49 5.84
C ILE A 239 -10.90 -0.34 5.40
N ASN A 240 -11.66 -0.55 4.33
CA ASN A 240 -12.73 0.39 3.98
C ASN A 240 -13.93 0.21 4.92
N HIS A 241 -14.15 1.19 5.80
CA HIS A 241 -15.29 1.24 6.72
C HIS A 241 -16.51 1.99 6.16
N TRP A 242 -16.33 2.97 5.27
CA TRP A 242 -17.41 3.83 4.77
C TRP A 242 -17.30 4.09 3.26
N PRO A 243 -18.29 3.68 2.45
CA PRO A 243 -19.55 3.02 2.83
C PRO A 243 -19.40 1.56 3.29
N GLY A 244 -18.18 1.03 3.33
CA GLY A 244 -17.90 -0.36 3.67
C GLY A 244 -18.04 -1.25 2.45
N ARG A 245 -16.93 -1.80 1.97
CA ARG A 245 -16.92 -2.73 0.84
C ARG A 245 -16.09 -3.95 1.15
N ALA A 246 -16.72 -5.12 1.10
CA ALA A 246 -16.06 -6.39 1.41
C ALA A 246 -14.83 -6.62 0.51
N GLY A 247 -13.72 -7.02 1.14
CA GLY A 247 -12.44 -7.25 0.48
C GLY A 247 -11.68 -5.99 0.05
N GLN A 248 -12.23 -4.78 0.20
CA GLN A 248 -11.49 -3.53 -0.04
C GLN A 248 -10.69 -3.13 1.20
N GLY A 249 -9.44 -2.67 1.02
CA GLY A 249 -8.53 -2.31 2.12
C GLY A 249 -7.09 -2.12 1.64
N THR A 250 -6.11 -2.31 2.53
CA THR A 250 -4.68 -1.93 2.43
C THR A 250 -4.43 -0.43 2.49
N ARG A 251 -3.16 0.00 2.55
CA ARG A 251 -2.84 1.44 2.66
C ARG A 251 -3.20 2.28 1.43
N ASN A 252 -3.36 1.71 0.23
CA ASN A 252 -3.92 2.42 -0.94
C ASN A 252 -5.41 2.10 -1.21
N MET A 253 -6.15 1.50 -0.27
CA MET A 253 -7.54 1.10 -0.44
C MET A 253 -7.83 0.33 -1.73
N GLN A 254 -6.97 -0.65 -2.05
CA GLN A 254 -7.16 -1.52 -3.21
C GLN A 254 -8.53 -2.19 -3.19
N MET A 255 -9.11 -2.27 -4.38
CA MET A 255 -10.35 -2.98 -4.64
C MET A 255 -10.19 -4.49 -4.44
N THR A 256 -11.30 -5.16 -4.16
CA THR A 256 -11.37 -6.57 -3.81
C THR A 256 -10.62 -7.50 -4.77
N ASN A 257 -10.77 -7.30 -6.08
CA ASN A 257 -10.09 -8.11 -7.09
C ASN A 257 -8.56 -7.99 -6.97
N PHE A 258 -8.04 -6.78 -6.72
CA PHE A 258 -6.61 -6.57 -6.57
C PHE A 258 -6.08 -7.09 -5.24
N ASN A 259 -6.86 -7.01 -4.15
CA ASN A 259 -6.48 -7.64 -2.88
C ASN A 259 -6.43 -9.16 -2.99
N GLN A 260 -7.34 -9.79 -3.73
CA GLN A 260 -7.28 -11.23 -4.01
C GLN A 260 -6.02 -11.59 -4.80
N GLU A 261 -5.71 -10.86 -5.87
CA GLU A 261 -4.50 -11.07 -6.66
C GLU A 261 -3.23 -10.86 -5.84
N TYR A 262 -3.22 -9.82 -5.00
CA TYR A 262 -2.08 -9.49 -4.15
C TYR A 262 -1.86 -10.52 -3.03
N ALA A 263 -2.93 -10.96 -2.38
CA ALA A 263 -2.90 -12.04 -1.40
C ALA A 263 -2.42 -13.35 -2.04
N SER A 264 -2.85 -13.65 -3.27
CA SER A 264 -2.40 -14.85 -4.00
C SER A 264 -0.93 -14.76 -4.41
N PHE A 265 -0.44 -13.55 -4.70
CA PHE A 265 0.96 -13.29 -5.01
C PHE A 265 1.88 -13.47 -3.79
N LEU A 266 1.47 -12.98 -2.61
CA LEU A 266 2.29 -13.02 -1.40
C LEU A 266 2.14 -14.28 -0.56
N HIS A 267 0.91 -14.80 -0.49
CA HIS A 267 0.49 -15.89 0.39
C HIS A 267 -0.22 -16.98 -0.43
N PRO A 268 0.44 -17.58 -1.45
CA PRO A 268 -0.23 -18.43 -2.43
C PRO A 268 -0.89 -19.66 -1.81
N GLU A 269 -0.28 -20.26 -0.78
CA GLU A 269 -0.81 -21.44 -0.09
C GLU A 269 -2.07 -21.09 0.71
N GLN A 270 -2.04 -20.02 1.52
CA GLN A 270 -3.19 -19.59 2.32
C GLN A 270 -4.33 -19.10 1.45
N ALA A 271 -4.04 -18.30 0.41
CA ALA A 271 -5.05 -17.82 -0.53
C ALA A 271 -5.74 -18.98 -1.27
N SER A 272 -4.97 -19.97 -1.73
CA SER A 272 -5.52 -21.17 -2.37
C SER A 272 -6.37 -22.00 -1.41
N SER A 273 -5.95 -22.13 -0.15
CA SER A 273 -6.72 -22.85 0.88
C SER A 273 -8.07 -22.18 1.18
N ILE A 274 -8.09 -20.85 1.30
CA ILE A 274 -9.32 -20.06 1.47
C ILE A 274 -10.25 -20.28 0.27
N LEU A 275 -9.73 -20.17 -0.96
CA LEU A 275 -10.54 -20.35 -2.17
C LEU A 275 -11.07 -21.78 -2.34
N ALA A 276 -10.27 -22.79 -1.98
CA ALA A 276 -10.67 -24.20 -2.08
C ALA A 276 -11.73 -24.60 -1.05
N SER A 277 -11.75 -23.93 0.12
CA SER A 277 -12.74 -24.17 1.18
C SER A 277 -13.99 -23.30 1.03
N ALA A 278 -13.94 -22.26 0.20
CA ALA A 278 -15.07 -21.37 -0.04
C ALA A 278 -16.19 -22.06 -0.83
N SER A 279 -17.43 -21.94 -0.32
CA SER A 279 -18.63 -22.32 -1.07
C SER A 279 -18.94 -21.35 -2.21
N ASN A 280 -18.51 -20.10 -2.07
CA ASN A 280 -18.60 -19.05 -3.08
C ASN A 280 -17.40 -18.11 -2.94
N SER A 281 -16.54 -18.07 -3.97
CA SER A 281 -15.33 -17.26 -3.99
C SER A 281 -15.58 -15.75 -4.00
N ALA A 282 -16.79 -15.31 -4.36
CA ALA A 282 -17.19 -13.91 -4.35
C ALA A 282 -17.95 -13.49 -3.09
N SER A 283 -18.12 -14.40 -2.11
CA SER A 283 -18.79 -14.06 -0.86
C SER A 283 -17.97 -13.06 -0.04
N ASP A 284 -18.66 -12.17 0.69
CA ASP A 284 -18.02 -11.17 1.55
C ASP A 284 -17.04 -11.82 2.54
N GLU A 285 -17.39 -12.97 3.11
CA GLU A 285 -16.54 -13.76 4.00
C GLU A 285 -15.22 -14.16 3.30
N THR A 286 -15.31 -14.76 2.11
CA THR A 286 -14.13 -15.21 1.35
C THR A 286 -13.23 -14.03 0.98
N VAL A 287 -13.80 -12.94 0.46
CA VAL A 287 -12.98 -11.80 0.03
C VAL A 287 -12.39 -11.02 1.20
N ASN A 288 -13.07 -10.97 2.35
CA ASN A 288 -12.51 -10.41 3.58
C ASN A 288 -11.39 -11.29 4.13
N ALA A 289 -11.52 -12.62 4.06
CA ALA A 289 -10.47 -13.54 4.47
C ALA A 289 -9.22 -13.41 3.59
N LEU A 290 -9.39 -13.25 2.27
CA LEU A 290 -8.28 -12.98 1.35
C LEU A 290 -7.62 -11.63 1.64
N ARG A 291 -8.40 -10.56 1.84
CA ARG A 291 -7.87 -9.24 2.24
C ARG A 291 -7.08 -9.34 3.54
N ALA A 292 -7.57 -10.09 4.53
CA ALA A 292 -6.92 -10.21 5.84
C ALA A 292 -5.47 -10.73 5.77
N LEU A 293 -5.13 -11.53 4.75
CA LEU A 293 -3.76 -12.00 4.52
C LEU A 293 -2.76 -10.86 4.27
N VAL A 294 -3.22 -9.71 3.77
CA VAL A 294 -2.37 -8.59 3.36
C VAL A 294 -2.57 -7.32 4.20
N LEU A 295 -3.19 -7.43 5.38
CA LEU A 295 -3.42 -6.27 6.27
C LEU A 295 -2.29 -5.99 7.26
N ASN A 296 -1.34 -6.91 7.45
CA ASN A 296 -0.14 -6.64 8.25
C ASN A 296 0.66 -5.48 7.63
N ASP A 297 1.40 -4.71 8.43
CA ASP A 297 2.05 -3.48 7.96
C ASP A 297 2.99 -3.70 6.76
N ASN A 298 3.81 -4.75 6.77
CA ASN A 298 4.75 -5.01 5.67
C ASN A 298 4.05 -5.17 4.32
N ASP A 299 2.94 -5.92 4.29
CA ASP A 299 2.19 -6.14 3.05
C ASP A 299 1.27 -4.96 2.73
N SER A 300 0.60 -4.40 3.74
CA SER A 300 -0.33 -3.29 3.58
C SER A 300 0.37 -2.03 3.08
N PHE A 301 1.56 -1.69 3.59
CA PHE A 301 2.37 -0.58 3.04
C PHE A 301 3.04 -0.93 1.70
N GLY A 302 3.23 -2.21 1.40
CA GLY A 302 3.74 -2.67 0.11
C GLY A 302 2.73 -2.65 -1.03
N SER A 303 1.45 -2.67 -0.71
CA SER A 303 0.32 -2.78 -1.64
C SER A 303 0.32 -1.74 -2.77
N GLY A 304 0.56 -0.46 -2.45
CA GLY A 304 0.64 0.62 -3.44
C GLY A 304 1.79 0.45 -4.43
N PHE A 305 2.96 0.01 -3.96
CA PHE A 305 4.14 -0.22 -4.80
C PHE A 305 3.97 -1.47 -5.66
N TRP A 306 3.39 -2.54 -5.11
CA TRP A 306 3.01 -3.70 -5.91
C TRP A 306 2.04 -3.31 -7.03
N TYR A 307 1.03 -2.49 -6.73
CA TYR A 307 0.07 -2.04 -7.73
C TYR A 307 0.75 -1.23 -8.82
N LEU A 308 1.64 -0.29 -8.46
CA LEU A 308 2.41 0.48 -9.44
C LEU A 308 3.18 -0.43 -10.40
N VAL A 309 3.91 -1.42 -9.89
CA VAL A 309 4.76 -2.29 -10.73
C VAL A 309 3.95 -3.33 -11.51
N ASN A 310 2.84 -3.84 -10.97
CA ASN A 310 2.15 -5.00 -11.57
C ASN A 310 0.86 -4.62 -12.31
N LYS A 311 0.22 -3.51 -11.93
CA LYS A 311 -1.09 -3.09 -12.47
C LYS A 311 -1.00 -1.79 -13.24
N ALA A 312 -0.11 -0.89 -12.82
CA ALA A 312 0.18 0.36 -13.51
C ALA A 312 1.60 0.38 -14.10
N ALA A 313 2.12 -0.77 -14.55
CA ALA A 313 3.53 -0.94 -14.96
C ALA A 313 4.04 0.12 -15.94
N ALA A 314 3.19 0.58 -16.86
CA ALA A 314 3.53 1.66 -17.79
C ALA A 314 4.00 2.95 -17.07
N TYR A 315 3.49 3.23 -15.86
CA TYR A 315 3.91 4.38 -15.07
C TYR A 315 5.29 4.22 -14.44
N HIS A 316 5.64 3.00 -14.05
CA HIS A 316 6.96 2.63 -13.54
C HIS A 316 7.99 2.57 -14.68
N ASP A 317 7.71 1.83 -15.75
CA ASP A 317 8.68 1.51 -16.80
C ASP A 317 9.04 2.73 -17.67
N THR A 318 8.06 3.59 -17.94
CA THR A 318 8.25 4.70 -18.90
C THR A 318 8.59 6.03 -18.24
N GLY A 319 8.57 6.11 -16.90
CA GLY A 319 8.78 7.37 -16.18
C GLY A 319 7.68 8.40 -16.39
N LYS A 320 6.45 7.95 -16.71
CA LYS A 320 5.26 8.82 -16.84
C LYS A 320 4.95 9.61 -15.57
N ILE A 321 5.30 9.06 -14.41
CA ILE A 321 5.27 9.83 -13.15
C ILE A 321 6.49 10.75 -13.12
N ALA A 322 6.38 11.89 -13.80
CA ALA A 322 7.41 12.91 -13.82
C ALA A 322 7.61 13.52 -12.42
N ASP A 323 8.87 13.74 -12.04
CA ASP A 323 9.19 14.36 -10.74
C ASP A 323 8.67 15.80 -10.69
N ASN A 324 8.22 16.21 -9.50
CA ASN A 324 7.61 17.52 -9.25
C ASN A 324 6.46 17.91 -10.19
N SER A 325 5.71 16.93 -10.73
CA SER A 325 4.56 17.18 -11.61
C SER A 325 3.23 16.72 -11.00
N ALA A 326 2.41 17.68 -10.55
CA ALA A 326 1.06 17.41 -10.06
C ALA A 326 0.16 16.80 -11.15
N ASP A 327 0.33 17.23 -12.40
CA ASP A 327 -0.42 16.70 -13.54
C ASP A 327 -0.07 15.24 -13.83
N ALA A 328 1.20 14.86 -13.68
CA ALA A 328 1.62 13.46 -13.83
C ALA A 328 1.07 12.59 -12.69
N PHE A 329 1.04 13.11 -11.46
CA PHE A 329 0.38 12.44 -10.34
C PHE A 329 -1.12 12.28 -10.58
N LYS A 330 -1.80 13.32 -11.06
CA LYS A 330 -3.22 13.26 -11.44
C LYS A 330 -3.47 12.21 -12.51
N ASP A 331 -2.66 12.16 -13.56
CA ASP A 331 -2.79 11.13 -14.60
C ASP A 331 -2.55 9.72 -14.03
N TYR A 332 -1.58 9.54 -13.14
CA TYR A 332 -1.39 8.27 -12.44
C TYR A 332 -2.64 7.85 -11.65
N VAL A 333 -3.26 8.77 -10.90
CA VAL A 333 -4.48 8.47 -10.13
C VAL A 333 -5.65 8.14 -11.06
N VAL A 334 -5.90 8.97 -12.09
CA VAL A 334 -7.09 8.84 -12.96
C VAL A 334 -6.94 7.68 -13.94
N SER A 335 -5.81 7.63 -14.65
CA SER A 335 -5.60 6.70 -15.76
C SER A 335 -4.86 5.42 -15.33
N GLY A 336 -3.95 5.52 -14.35
CA GLY A 336 -3.18 4.38 -13.84
C GLY A 336 -3.93 3.57 -12.77
N VAL A 337 -4.48 4.26 -11.77
CA VAL A 337 -5.24 3.62 -10.67
C VAL A 337 -6.72 3.46 -11.04
N GLY A 338 -7.26 4.35 -11.88
CA GLY A 338 -8.69 4.33 -12.22
C GLY A 338 -9.57 4.99 -11.16
N ALA A 339 -9.00 5.88 -10.34
CA ALA A 339 -9.70 6.59 -9.28
C ALA A 339 -10.16 7.99 -9.74
N GLY A 340 -11.20 8.51 -9.09
CA GLY A 340 -11.63 9.90 -9.29
C GLY A 340 -10.57 10.90 -8.81
N TRP A 341 -10.60 12.10 -9.38
CA TRP A 341 -9.74 13.21 -8.95
C TRP A 341 -10.53 14.25 -8.15
N ASP A 342 -9.89 14.77 -7.10
CA ASP A 342 -10.34 15.92 -6.32
C ASP A 342 -9.14 16.77 -5.88
N ASP A 343 -9.39 17.99 -5.43
CA ASP A 343 -8.33 18.94 -5.04
C ASP A 343 -7.63 18.56 -3.72
N ALA A 344 -8.24 17.70 -2.91
CA ALA A 344 -7.63 17.21 -1.67
C ALA A 344 -6.49 16.24 -1.97
N ARG A 345 -6.59 15.42 -3.03
CA ARG A 345 -5.47 14.62 -3.55
C ARG A 345 -4.30 15.49 -3.99
N GLN A 346 -4.57 16.63 -4.63
CA GLN A 346 -3.51 17.58 -4.98
C GLN A 346 -2.80 18.12 -3.75
N THR A 347 -3.57 18.47 -2.72
CA THR A 347 -3.04 18.99 -1.45
C THR A 347 -2.14 17.96 -0.76
N VAL A 348 -2.60 16.70 -0.65
CA VAL A 348 -1.79 15.61 -0.10
C VAL A 348 -0.51 15.41 -0.90
N TRP A 349 -0.60 15.42 -2.24
CA TRP A 349 0.59 15.31 -3.08
C TRP A 349 1.59 16.45 -2.86
N GLN A 350 1.12 17.69 -2.72
CA GLN A 350 2.00 18.83 -2.44
C GLN A 350 2.74 18.64 -1.11
N THR A 351 2.03 18.25 -0.05
CA THR A 351 2.64 17.98 1.26
C THR A 351 3.67 16.85 1.19
N VAL A 352 3.33 15.72 0.57
CA VAL A 352 4.25 14.58 0.42
C VAL A 352 5.45 14.93 -0.46
N ASN A 353 5.22 15.61 -1.58
CA ASN A 353 6.30 16.03 -2.48
C ASN A 353 7.26 16.97 -1.77
N SER A 354 6.78 17.97 -1.04
CA SER A 354 7.63 18.86 -0.25
C SER A 354 8.35 18.12 0.88
N GLY A 355 7.66 17.23 1.60
CA GLY A 355 8.21 16.52 2.75
C GLY A 355 9.33 15.54 2.40
N ILE A 356 9.20 14.81 1.28
CA ILE A 356 10.26 13.89 0.85
C ILE A 356 11.45 14.64 0.21
N SER A 357 11.28 15.93 -0.15
CA SER A 357 12.36 16.77 -0.69
C SER A 357 13.19 17.46 0.40
N ALA A 358 12.75 17.43 1.65
CA ALA A 358 13.46 17.97 2.81
C ALA A 358 14.68 17.10 3.18
#